data_AF-A0AAU0WV41-F1
#
_entry.id   AF-A0AAU0WV41-F1
#
_cell.length_a   1.000
_cell.length_b   1.000
_cell.length_c   1.000
_cell.angle_alpha   90.00
_cell.angle_beta   90.00
_cell.angle_gamma   90.00
#
_symmetry.space_group_name_H-M   'P 1'
#
loop_
_entity.id
_entity.type
_entity.pdbx_description
1 polymer ?
#
loop_
_entity_poly.entity_id
_entity_poly.type
_entity_poly.pdbx_seq_one_letter_code
_entity_poly.pdbx_strand_id
1 'polypeptide(L)'
;MTQAAVLGPLDGNTLKELARVICGDDHLYYRRGFEISQFLENAGWLNVPEYEGEYRGEWALQLLTARRDNPTELEKVLVRLADAREYLDEPGVLATVVDAVNTFLVHEGFRLENPGGRPRVVACDPALAHPGQQAPVELKATMAEIIREPRMATLLQRRLDEARTCFANGAHIAAIIMLGSLLEGVLLTVIEERDGSLLGNKDPNFIGLKALIDICHQAGWIDIDMERFSQTLREYRNFVHPRREFREAHTPDRDTLTVSWYVVNGALNDLAASQP
;
A
#
# COMPACT_ATOMS: atom_id res chain seq x y z
N MET A 1 -15.23 -5.65 -18.32
CA MET A 1 -14.65 -4.41 -18.87
C MET A 1 -14.87 -3.34 -17.82
N THR A 2 -13.94 -3.22 -16.87
CA THR A 2 -13.94 -2.10 -15.93
C THR A 2 -13.63 -0.86 -16.76
N GLN A 3 -14.59 0.07 -16.86
CA GLN A 3 -14.28 1.40 -17.39
C GLN A 3 -13.10 1.93 -16.59
N ALA A 4 -12.00 2.29 -17.26
CA ALA A 4 -10.95 3.08 -16.62
C ALA A 4 -11.66 4.31 -16.06
N ALA A 5 -11.65 4.46 -14.72
CA ALA A 5 -12.23 5.63 -14.09
C ALA A 5 -11.47 6.85 -14.62
N VAL A 6 -12.17 7.72 -15.33
CA VAL A 6 -11.59 8.94 -15.88
C VAL A 6 -11.60 9.97 -14.76
N LEU A 7 -10.45 10.63 -14.54
CA LEU A 7 -10.34 11.72 -13.57
C LEU A 7 -11.43 12.76 -13.84
N GLY A 8 -12.20 13.12 -12.82
CA GLY A 8 -13.15 14.23 -12.87
C GLY A 8 -12.48 15.58 -12.63
N PRO A 9 -13.23 16.70 -12.72
CA PRO A 9 -12.76 17.97 -12.21
C PRO A 9 -12.46 17.87 -10.71
N LEU A 10 -11.26 18.27 -10.29
CA LEU A 10 -10.86 18.20 -8.87
C LEU A 10 -11.52 19.31 -8.04
N ASP A 11 -11.72 19.09 -6.74
CA ASP A 11 -12.20 20.11 -5.82
C ASP A 11 -11.21 21.27 -5.67
N GLY A 12 -11.72 22.46 -5.34
CA GLY A 12 -10.89 23.65 -5.13
C GLY A 12 -9.88 23.49 -3.99
N ASN A 13 -10.21 22.73 -2.94
CA ASN A 13 -9.26 22.46 -1.85
C ASN A 13 -8.19 21.44 -2.27
N THR A 14 -8.55 20.46 -3.09
CA THR A 14 -7.59 19.54 -3.72
C THR A 14 -6.59 20.29 -4.59
N LEU A 15 -7.04 21.27 -5.37
CA LEU A 15 -6.13 22.10 -6.18
C LEU A 15 -5.18 22.95 -5.33
N LYS A 16 -5.61 23.40 -4.14
CA LYS A 16 -4.73 24.11 -3.18
C LYS A 16 -3.63 23.20 -2.64
N GLU A 17 -3.98 21.99 -2.23
CA GLU A 17 -2.99 21.02 -1.76
C GLU A 17 -2.05 20.59 -2.90
N LEU A 18 -2.57 20.42 -4.11
CA LEU A 18 -1.74 20.15 -5.28
C LEU A 18 -0.76 21.30 -5.57
N ALA A 19 -1.21 22.56 -5.48
CA ALA A 19 -0.33 23.72 -5.63
C ALA A 19 0.79 23.74 -4.58
N ARG A 20 0.46 23.42 -3.31
CA ARG A 20 1.42 23.31 -2.21
C ARG A 20 2.50 22.25 -2.49
N VAL A 21 2.08 21.07 -2.95
CA VAL A 21 3.01 19.99 -3.31
C VAL A 21 3.91 20.36 -4.50
N ILE A 22 3.36 21.01 -5.54
CA ILE A 22 4.13 21.49 -6.69
C ILE A 22 5.20 22.50 -6.25
N CYS A 23 4.85 23.42 -5.36
CA CYS A 23 5.80 24.40 -4.81
C CYS A 23 6.87 23.77 -3.90
N GLY A 24 6.62 22.57 -3.40
CA GLY A 24 7.53 21.84 -2.52
C GLY A 24 7.61 22.42 -1.12
N ASP A 25 6.50 22.93 -0.59
CA ASP A 25 6.44 23.41 0.79
C ASP A 25 6.42 22.20 1.78
N ASP A 26 6.70 22.44 3.07
CA ASP A 26 6.72 21.41 4.14
C ASP A 26 7.70 20.24 3.92
N HIS A 27 8.96 20.55 3.58
CA HIS A 27 10.03 19.56 3.36
C HIS A 27 9.83 18.63 2.15
N LEU A 28 8.96 19.01 1.23
CA LEU A 28 8.86 18.39 -0.10
C LEU A 28 9.91 18.97 -1.05
N TYR A 29 9.92 18.49 -2.30
CA TYR A 29 10.88 18.92 -3.31
C TYR A 29 10.63 20.38 -3.73
N TYR A 30 11.41 21.30 -3.17
CA TYR A 30 11.26 22.74 -3.34
C TYR A 30 11.49 23.18 -4.80
N ARG A 31 10.53 23.94 -5.36
CA ARG A 31 10.65 24.54 -6.70
C ARG A 31 10.57 26.07 -6.66
N ARG A 32 11.52 26.76 -7.26
CA ARG A 32 11.45 28.21 -7.52
C ARG A 32 10.35 28.51 -8.55
N GLY A 33 9.90 29.76 -8.63
CA GLY A 33 8.80 30.14 -9.53
C GLY A 33 8.99 29.73 -10.99
N PHE A 34 10.18 29.98 -11.56
CA PHE A 34 10.49 29.55 -12.93
C PHE A 34 10.58 28.01 -13.08
N GLU A 35 10.94 27.29 -12.01
CA GLU A 35 10.98 25.82 -12.00
C GLU A 35 9.56 25.23 -11.98
N ILE A 36 8.58 25.96 -11.44
CA ILE A 36 7.16 25.60 -11.54
C ILE A 36 6.70 25.71 -13.00
N SER A 37 7.05 26.78 -13.72
CA SER A 37 6.76 26.89 -15.16
C SER A 37 7.33 25.70 -15.93
N GLN A 38 8.63 25.41 -15.72
CA GLN A 38 9.33 24.31 -16.39
C GLN A 38 8.74 22.94 -16.04
N PHE A 39 8.35 22.73 -14.78
CA PHE A 39 7.67 21.52 -14.34
C PHE A 39 6.35 21.29 -15.08
N LEU A 40 5.52 22.33 -15.21
CA LEU A 40 4.23 22.24 -15.91
C LEU A 40 4.42 21.96 -17.41
N GLU A 41 5.39 22.61 -18.04
CA GLU A 41 5.76 22.32 -19.43
C GLU A 41 6.27 20.88 -19.60
N ASN A 42 7.10 20.40 -18.68
CA ASN A 42 7.58 19.01 -18.66
C ASN A 42 6.47 17.99 -18.40
N ALA A 43 5.40 18.38 -17.71
CA ALA A 43 4.16 17.60 -17.60
C ALA A 43 3.39 17.54 -18.93
N GLY A 44 3.73 18.40 -19.90
CA GLY A 44 3.09 18.47 -21.21
C GLY A 44 1.93 19.47 -21.26
N TRP A 45 1.91 20.46 -20.36
CA TRP A 45 1.04 21.63 -20.53
C TRP A 45 1.55 22.52 -21.65
N LEU A 46 0.61 23.04 -22.44
CA LEU A 46 0.90 24.01 -23.49
C LEU A 46 0.59 25.42 -23.00
N ASN A 47 1.36 26.40 -23.51
CA ASN A 47 1.19 27.82 -23.22
C ASN A 47 1.18 28.13 -21.72
N VAL A 48 2.17 27.61 -20.98
CA VAL A 48 2.37 27.98 -19.58
C VAL A 48 2.90 29.42 -19.54
N PRO A 49 2.25 30.35 -18.82
CA PRO A 49 2.76 31.71 -18.69
C PRO A 49 4.15 31.74 -18.06
N GLU A 50 4.97 32.72 -18.44
CA GLU A 50 6.22 32.99 -17.73
C GLU A 50 5.90 33.45 -16.30
N TYR A 51 6.74 33.03 -15.35
CA TYR A 51 6.62 33.45 -13.96
C TYR A 51 7.21 34.85 -13.80
N GLU A 52 6.41 35.82 -13.35
CA GLU A 52 6.79 37.25 -13.29
C GLU A 52 7.10 37.74 -11.87
N GLY A 53 7.09 36.84 -10.87
CA GLY A 53 7.47 37.15 -9.48
C GLY A 53 6.30 37.13 -8.48
N GLU A 54 5.15 36.59 -8.87
CA GLU A 54 4.00 36.41 -7.99
C GLU A 54 4.28 35.41 -6.85
N TYR A 55 3.43 35.37 -5.83
CA TYR A 55 3.58 34.36 -4.78
C TYR A 55 3.39 32.95 -5.37
N ARG A 56 4.44 32.13 -5.34
CA ARG A 56 4.51 30.80 -6.02
C ARG A 56 3.26 29.95 -5.82
N GLY A 57 2.79 29.82 -4.58
CA GLY A 57 1.63 29.00 -4.23
C GLY A 57 0.32 29.52 -4.83
N GLU A 58 0.10 30.84 -4.77
CA GLU A 58 -1.07 31.48 -5.39
C GLU A 58 -1.03 31.37 -6.91
N TRP A 59 0.15 31.58 -7.49
CA TRP A 59 0.35 31.47 -8.94
C TRP A 59 0.10 30.05 -9.45
N ALA A 60 0.69 29.04 -8.80
CA ALA A 60 0.44 27.63 -9.13
C ALA A 60 -1.05 27.28 -8.99
N LEU A 61 -1.71 27.74 -7.92
CA LEU A 61 -3.15 27.53 -7.72
C LEU A 61 -3.99 28.19 -8.81
N GLN A 62 -3.66 29.41 -9.24
CA GLN A 62 -4.37 30.09 -10.33
C GLN A 62 -4.27 29.30 -11.63
N LEU A 63 -3.08 28.79 -11.96
CA LEU A 63 -2.86 28.00 -13.18
C LEU A 63 -3.63 26.66 -13.15
N LEU A 64 -3.67 25.99 -12.00
CA LEU A 64 -4.45 24.77 -11.79
C LEU A 64 -5.96 25.05 -11.87
N THR A 65 -6.43 26.12 -11.23
CA THR A 65 -7.84 26.51 -11.22
C THR A 65 -8.33 26.85 -12.63
N ALA A 66 -7.51 27.54 -13.43
CA ALA A 66 -7.83 27.86 -14.82
C ALA A 66 -8.01 26.61 -15.70
N ARG A 67 -7.45 25.46 -15.31
CA ARG A 67 -7.55 24.17 -16.02
C ARG A 67 -8.41 23.15 -15.28
N ARG A 68 -9.18 23.56 -14.26
CA ARG A 68 -10.00 22.68 -13.41
C ARG A 68 -10.93 21.77 -14.21
N ASP A 69 -11.57 22.34 -15.23
CA ASP A 69 -12.53 21.62 -16.08
C ASP A 69 -11.87 20.80 -17.20
N ASN A 70 -10.54 20.67 -17.17
CA ASN A 70 -9.77 19.83 -18.08
C ASN A 70 -8.99 18.76 -17.29
N PRO A 71 -9.64 17.65 -16.92
CA PRO A 71 -9.03 16.62 -16.07
C PRO A 71 -7.79 15.98 -16.68
N THR A 72 -7.69 15.92 -18.01
CA THR A 72 -6.48 15.40 -18.69
C THR A 72 -5.25 16.25 -18.41
N GLU A 73 -5.40 17.58 -18.31
CA GLU A 73 -4.29 18.47 -17.95
C GLU A 73 -3.89 18.30 -16.48
N LEU A 74 -4.84 18.09 -15.58
CA LEU A 74 -4.55 17.82 -14.17
C LEU A 74 -3.88 16.46 -13.97
N GLU A 75 -4.34 15.43 -14.70
CA GLU A 75 -3.74 14.09 -14.67
C GLU A 75 -2.27 14.13 -15.11
N LYS A 76 -1.92 14.88 -16.15
CA LYS A 76 -0.53 15.09 -16.58
C LYS A 76 0.36 15.61 -15.45
N VAL A 77 -0.14 16.59 -14.67
CA VAL A 77 0.58 17.17 -13.53
C VAL A 77 0.78 16.14 -12.43
N LEU A 78 -0.29 15.41 -12.08
CA LEU A 78 -0.24 14.34 -11.07
C LEU A 78 0.77 13.25 -11.46
N VAL A 79 0.73 12.78 -12.71
CA VAL A 79 1.65 11.79 -13.26
C VAL A 79 3.09 12.32 -13.24
N ARG A 80 3.30 13.60 -13.56
CA ARG A 80 4.64 14.22 -13.52
C ARG A 80 5.20 14.30 -12.10
N LEU A 81 4.38 14.59 -11.08
CA LEU A 81 4.80 14.56 -9.67
C LEU A 81 5.22 13.16 -9.20
N ALA A 82 4.67 12.11 -9.80
CA ALA A 82 5.04 10.74 -9.46
C ALA A 82 6.19 10.19 -10.33
N ASP A 83 6.79 10.99 -11.20
CA ASP A 83 7.88 10.59 -12.09
C ASP A 83 9.25 10.74 -11.42
N ALA A 84 10.03 9.66 -11.35
CA ALA A 84 11.36 9.67 -10.75
C ALA A 84 12.34 10.62 -11.44
N ARG A 85 12.12 10.94 -12.73
CA ARG A 85 12.96 11.87 -13.50
C ARG A 85 12.83 13.31 -13.04
N GLU A 86 11.84 13.63 -12.22
CA GLU A 86 11.68 14.94 -11.60
C GLU A 86 12.62 15.14 -10.40
N TYR A 87 13.15 14.05 -9.83
CA TYR A 87 13.91 14.05 -8.57
C TYR A 87 15.32 13.47 -8.73
N LEU A 88 15.98 13.72 -9.87
CA LEU A 88 17.30 13.13 -10.15
C LEU A 88 18.36 13.51 -9.10
N ASP A 89 18.28 14.73 -8.56
CA ASP A 89 19.20 15.23 -7.55
C ASP A 89 18.89 14.66 -6.14
N GLU A 90 17.62 14.34 -5.87
CA GLU A 90 17.14 13.84 -4.58
C GLU A 90 16.16 12.65 -4.73
N PRO A 91 16.64 11.47 -5.20
CA PRO A 91 15.73 10.37 -5.58
C PRO A 91 14.85 9.84 -4.45
N GLY A 92 15.28 9.99 -3.19
CA GLY A 92 14.54 9.56 -2.01
C GLY A 92 13.25 10.35 -1.74
N VAL A 93 13.12 11.57 -2.30
CA VAL A 93 11.97 12.46 -2.06
C VAL A 93 10.72 12.00 -2.82
N LEU A 94 10.86 11.20 -3.87
CA LEU A 94 9.75 10.72 -4.69
C LEU A 94 8.67 10.03 -3.85
N ALA A 95 9.06 9.14 -2.93
CA ALA A 95 8.11 8.42 -2.08
C ALA A 95 7.31 9.41 -1.21
N THR A 96 8.01 10.37 -0.61
CA THR A 96 7.40 11.43 0.22
C THR A 96 6.41 12.28 -0.57
N VAL A 97 6.74 12.67 -1.81
CA VAL A 97 5.84 13.45 -2.66
C VAL A 97 4.60 12.65 -3.06
N VAL A 98 4.78 11.39 -3.47
CA VAL A 98 3.64 10.52 -3.84
C VAL A 98 2.71 10.31 -2.65
N ASP A 99 3.27 10.04 -1.46
CA ASP A 99 2.48 9.89 -0.24
C ASP A 99 1.76 11.20 0.12
N ALA A 100 2.43 12.36 -0.01
CA ALA A 100 1.82 13.67 0.22
C ALA A 100 0.64 13.93 -0.72
N VAL A 101 0.75 13.65 -2.03
CA VAL A 101 -0.37 13.79 -2.97
C VAL A 101 -1.53 12.88 -2.59
N ASN A 102 -1.23 11.64 -2.21
CA ASN A 102 -2.24 10.66 -1.84
C ASN A 102 -2.96 11.00 -0.53
N THR A 103 -2.44 11.88 0.33
CA THR A 103 -3.18 12.32 1.52
C THR A 103 -4.48 13.05 1.21
N PHE A 104 -4.57 13.69 0.05
CA PHE A 104 -5.76 14.46 -0.35
C PHE A 104 -6.44 13.89 -1.60
N LEU A 105 -5.68 13.33 -2.56
CA LEU A 105 -6.25 12.84 -3.83
C LEU A 105 -7.23 11.67 -3.60
N VAL A 106 -7.03 10.89 -2.53
CA VAL A 106 -7.93 9.79 -2.12
C VAL A 106 -9.35 10.25 -1.84
N HIS A 107 -9.54 11.50 -1.41
CA HIS A 107 -10.86 12.08 -1.17
C HIS A 107 -11.60 12.42 -2.47
N GLU A 108 -10.89 12.48 -3.60
CA GLU A 108 -11.46 12.56 -4.95
C GLU A 108 -11.77 11.16 -5.53
N GLY A 109 -11.47 10.09 -4.77
CA GLY A 109 -11.60 8.70 -5.23
C GLY A 109 -10.44 8.24 -6.12
N PHE A 110 -9.28 8.90 -6.05
CA PHE A 110 -8.11 8.58 -6.86
C PHE A 110 -6.82 8.56 -6.03
N ARG A 111 -5.79 7.90 -6.56
CA ARG A 111 -4.45 7.90 -5.97
C ARG A 111 -3.38 7.77 -7.05
N LEU A 112 -2.18 8.23 -6.74
CA LEU A 112 -0.98 8.07 -7.53
C LEU A 112 -0.26 6.77 -7.17
N GLU A 113 0.15 6.04 -8.21
CA GLU A 113 1.05 4.89 -8.13
C GLU A 113 2.22 5.07 -9.08
N ASN A 114 3.36 4.46 -8.76
CA ASN A 114 4.52 4.40 -9.65
C ASN A 114 5.13 2.99 -9.74
N PRO A 115 4.36 1.98 -10.20
CA PRO A 115 4.87 0.60 -10.30
C PRO A 115 5.95 0.51 -11.38
N GLY A 116 7.13 0.02 -11.01
CA GLY A 116 8.24 -0.19 -11.95
C GLY A 116 8.68 1.08 -12.68
N GLY A 117 8.51 2.25 -12.06
CA GLY A 117 8.90 3.54 -12.65
C GLY A 117 7.93 4.07 -13.72
N ARG A 118 6.69 3.57 -13.76
CA ARG A 118 5.63 4.09 -14.65
C ARG A 118 4.52 4.72 -13.82
N PRO A 119 4.52 6.06 -13.67
CA PRO A 119 3.51 6.74 -12.86
C PRO A 119 2.14 6.72 -13.52
N ARG A 120 1.10 6.56 -12.71
CA ARG A 120 -0.31 6.55 -13.17
C ARG A 120 -1.25 6.97 -12.04
N VAL A 121 -2.38 7.54 -12.42
CA VAL A 121 -3.53 7.76 -11.52
C VAL A 121 -4.44 6.53 -11.59
N VAL A 122 -4.88 6.03 -10.44
CA VAL A 122 -5.82 4.90 -10.35
C VAL A 122 -6.98 5.27 -9.44
N ALA A 123 -8.17 4.72 -9.70
CA ALA A 123 -9.30 4.85 -8.78
C ALA A 123 -9.02 4.11 -7.48
N CYS A 124 -9.47 4.68 -6.37
CA CYS A 124 -9.46 4.05 -5.06
C CYS A 124 -10.74 4.36 -4.29
N ASP A 125 -11.10 3.51 -3.34
CA ASP A 125 -12.19 3.80 -2.41
C ASP A 125 -11.73 4.88 -1.40
N PRO A 126 -12.44 6.02 -1.26
CA PRO A 126 -12.11 7.04 -0.27
C PRO A 126 -12.06 6.51 1.18
N ALA A 127 -12.70 5.38 1.48
CA ALA A 127 -12.56 4.71 2.77
C ALA A 127 -11.11 4.24 3.05
N LEU A 128 -10.29 4.07 2.02
CA LEU A 128 -8.87 3.73 2.11
C LEU A 128 -7.99 4.92 2.53
N ALA A 129 -8.50 6.16 2.43
CA ALA A 129 -7.86 7.34 3.02
C ALA A 129 -7.74 7.23 4.55
N HIS A 130 -8.58 6.37 5.14
CA HIS A 130 -8.60 6.08 6.56
C HIS A 130 -8.50 4.56 6.72
N PRO A 131 -7.31 3.95 6.54
CA PRO A 131 -7.08 2.60 7.04
C PRO A 131 -7.41 2.66 8.53
N GLY A 132 -8.54 2.09 8.93
CA GLY A 132 -9.29 2.59 10.08
C GLY A 132 -8.44 2.70 11.33
N GLN A 133 -8.25 3.92 11.86
CA GLN A 133 -7.90 4.37 13.23
C GLN A 133 -6.90 3.56 14.10
N GLN A 134 -6.32 2.48 13.63
CA GLN A 134 -5.28 1.73 14.30
C GLN A 134 -3.98 2.19 13.67
N ALA A 135 -3.11 2.78 14.49
CA ALA A 135 -1.73 3.04 14.10
C ALA A 135 -1.15 1.76 13.44
N PRO A 136 -0.27 1.90 12.42
CA PRO A 136 0.32 0.74 11.75
C PRO A 136 0.81 -0.27 12.80
N VAL A 137 0.28 -1.49 12.79
CA VAL A 137 0.79 -2.54 13.67
C VAL A 137 2.16 -2.91 13.12
N GLU A 138 3.20 -2.31 13.68
CA GLU A 138 4.57 -2.65 13.34
C GLU A 138 4.91 -4.03 13.90
N LEU A 139 5.59 -4.84 13.09
CA LEU A 139 6.16 -6.10 13.56
C LEU A 139 7.30 -5.78 14.53
N LYS A 140 7.12 -6.12 15.80
CA LYS A 140 8.13 -5.95 16.85
C LYS A 140 8.95 -7.22 17.04
N ALA A 141 8.34 -8.37 16.76
CA ALA A 141 8.96 -9.68 16.91
C ALA A 141 9.83 -10.08 15.71
N THR A 142 10.89 -10.83 15.99
CA THR A 142 11.69 -11.54 14.99
C THR A 142 11.17 -12.97 14.82
N MET A 143 11.42 -13.60 13.67
CA MET A 143 11.03 -15.00 13.48
C MET A 143 11.69 -15.95 14.48
N ALA A 144 12.90 -15.64 14.95
CA ALA A 144 13.59 -16.42 15.97
C ALA A 144 12.96 -16.30 17.37
N GLU A 145 12.22 -15.22 17.64
CA GLU A 145 11.42 -15.05 18.86
C GLU A 145 10.06 -15.74 18.76
N ILE A 146 9.70 -16.32 17.61
CA ILE A 146 8.42 -17.03 17.42
C ILE A 146 8.66 -18.53 17.26
N ILE A 147 9.71 -18.90 16.51
CA ILE A 147 10.00 -20.25 16.03
C ILE A 147 11.30 -20.76 16.66
N ARG A 148 11.23 -21.92 17.33
CA ARG A 148 12.36 -22.52 18.04
C ARG A 148 13.37 -23.17 17.09
N GLU A 149 12.91 -23.85 16.03
CA GLU A 149 13.80 -24.49 15.05
C GLU A 149 14.51 -23.44 14.16
N PRO A 150 15.83 -23.24 14.29
CA PRO A 150 16.53 -22.13 13.63
C PRO A 150 16.48 -22.17 12.11
N ARG A 151 16.47 -23.38 11.52
CA ARG A 151 16.36 -23.53 10.06
C ARG A 151 14.99 -23.09 9.56
N MET A 152 13.94 -23.38 10.31
CA MET A 152 12.57 -22.98 9.98
C MET A 152 12.40 -21.47 10.17
N ALA A 153 12.88 -20.91 11.28
CA ALA A 153 12.88 -19.46 11.51
C ALA A 153 13.54 -18.68 10.36
N THR A 154 14.71 -19.16 9.89
CA THR A 154 15.43 -18.56 8.75
C THR A 154 14.65 -18.69 7.43
N LEU A 155 13.94 -19.79 7.22
CA LEU A 155 13.09 -19.97 6.04
C LEU A 155 11.90 -19.01 6.05
N LEU A 156 11.19 -18.92 7.18
CA LEU A 156 10.03 -18.05 7.33
C LEU A 156 10.43 -16.57 7.26
N GLN A 157 11.59 -16.19 7.80
CA GLN A 157 12.13 -14.84 7.67
C GLN A 157 12.36 -14.48 6.20
N ARG A 158 12.96 -15.38 5.41
CA ARG A 158 13.15 -15.16 3.97
C ARG A 158 11.82 -14.96 3.24
N ARG A 159 10.77 -15.70 3.59
CA ARG A 159 9.42 -15.52 3.02
C ARG A 159 8.80 -14.17 3.39
N LEU A 160 9.00 -13.71 4.61
CA LEU A 160 8.59 -12.38 5.04
C LEU A 160 9.34 -11.29 4.25
N ASP A 161 10.64 -11.45 4.01
CA ASP A 161 11.45 -10.51 3.25
C ASP A 161 11.08 -10.48 1.75
N GLU A 162 10.72 -11.62 1.17
CA GLU A 162 10.13 -11.69 -0.18
C GLU A 162 8.79 -10.93 -0.24
N ALA A 163 7.92 -11.11 0.76
CA ALA A 163 6.67 -10.37 0.84
C ALA A 163 6.88 -8.85 0.95
N ARG A 164 7.88 -8.40 1.74
CA ARG A 164 8.29 -6.98 1.82
C ARG A 164 8.76 -6.45 0.47
N THR A 165 9.53 -7.25 -0.27
CA THR A 165 10.00 -6.88 -1.61
C THR A 165 8.83 -6.69 -2.57
N CYS A 166 7.87 -7.61 -2.57
CA CYS A 166 6.67 -7.46 -3.39
C CYS A 166 5.80 -6.27 -2.99
N PHE A 167 5.67 -6.00 -1.69
CA PHE A 167 4.99 -4.81 -1.18
C PHE A 167 5.64 -3.53 -1.74
N ALA A 168 6.96 -3.40 -1.59
CA ALA A 168 7.71 -2.22 -2.02
C ALA A 168 7.67 -1.98 -3.54
N ASN A 169 7.50 -3.03 -4.34
CA ASN A 169 7.50 -2.96 -5.80
C ASN A 169 6.10 -3.01 -6.44
N GLY A 170 5.03 -2.91 -5.66
CA GLY A 170 3.67 -2.88 -6.18
C GLY A 170 3.11 -4.23 -6.67
N ALA A 171 3.74 -5.35 -6.29
CA ALA A 171 3.30 -6.68 -6.64
C ALA A 171 2.26 -7.19 -5.61
N HIS A 172 1.10 -6.53 -5.54
CA HIS A 172 0.17 -6.66 -4.42
C HIS A 172 -0.41 -8.06 -4.24
N ILE A 173 -0.90 -8.67 -5.33
CA ILE A 173 -1.42 -10.05 -5.31
C ILE A 173 -0.35 -11.04 -4.83
N ALA A 174 0.89 -10.91 -5.34
CA ALA A 174 1.99 -11.78 -4.95
C ALA A 174 2.35 -11.62 -3.46
N ALA A 175 2.40 -10.37 -2.97
CA ALA A 175 2.63 -10.09 -1.56
C ALA A 175 1.55 -10.71 -0.66
N ILE A 176 0.26 -10.56 -1.01
CA ILE A 176 -0.85 -11.15 -0.24
C ILE A 176 -0.77 -12.69 -0.24
N ILE A 177 -0.47 -13.30 -1.40
CA ILE A 177 -0.30 -14.75 -1.49
C ILE A 177 0.82 -15.22 -0.56
N MET A 178 1.96 -14.53 -0.56
CA MET A 178 3.10 -14.85 0.29
C MET A 178 2.78 -14.65 1.78
N LEU A 179 2.08 -13.58 2.14
CA LEU A 179 1.62 -13.34 3.52
C LEU A 179 0.72 -14.47 4.02
N GLY A 180 -0.23 -14.93 3.21
CA GLY A 180 -1.10 -16.06 3.56
C GLY A 180 -0.30 -17.35 3.78
N SER A 181 0.63 -17.67 2.89
CA SER A 181 1.49 -18.86 3.01
C SER A 181 2.48 -18.77 4.17
N LEU A 182 3.02 -17.57 4.44
CA LEU A 182 3.88 -17.30 5.59
C LEU A 182 3.13 -17.57 6.90
N LEU A 183 1.92 -17.02 7.04
CA LEU A 183 1.12 -17.19 8.24
C LEU A 183 0.73 -18.67 8.46
N GLU A 184 0.39 -19.42 7.41
CA GLU A 184 0.21 -20.87 7.52
C GLU A 184 1.45 -21.58 8.06
N GLY A 185 2.62 -21.30 7.47
CA GLY A 185 3.87 -21.92 7.90
C GLY A 185 4.21 -21.59 9.36
N VAL A 186 4.07 -20.32 9.76
CA VAL A 186 4.31 -19.89 11.14
C VAL A 186 3.36 -20.59 12.11
N LEU A 187 2.04 -20.56 11.86
CA LEU A 187 1.06 -21.13 12.78
C LEU A 187 1.23 -22.65 12.91
N LEU A 188 1.46 -23.36 11.80
CA LEU A 188 1.69 -24.80 11.85
C LEU A 188 2.94 -25.13 12.68
N THR A 189 4.07 -24.47 12.41
CA THR A 189 5.29 -24.70 13.18
C THR A 189 5.10 -24.36 14.66
N VAL A 190 4.42 -23.26 14.98
CA VAL A 190 4.12 -22.91 16.37
C VAL A 190 3.28 -23.98 17.06
N ILE A 191 2.23 -24.50 16.40
CA ILE A 191 1.42 -25.58 16.97
C ILE A 191 2.29 -26.82 17.22
N GLU A 192 3.08 -27.25 16.24
CA GLU A 192 3.96 -28.42 16.39
C GLU A 192 4.99 -28.25 17.52
N GLU A 193 5.55 -27.06 17.69
CA GLU A 193 6.56 -26.76 18.70
C GLU A 193 6.00 -26.53 20.12
N ARG A 194 4.80 -25.98 20.24
CA ARG A 194 4.17 -25.67 21.54
C ARG A 194 3.33 -26.82 22.06
N ASP A 195 2.42 -27.32 21.23
CA ASP A 195 1.53 -28.43 21.57
C ASP A 195 0.98 -29.09 20.29
N GLY A 196 1.77 -30.01 19.73
CA GLY A 196 1.38 -30.74 18.52
C GLY A 196 0.11 -31.60 18.69
N SER A 197 -0.34 -31.87 19.92
CA SER A 197 -1.56 -32.64 20.16
C SER A 197 -2.82 -31.88 19.73
N LEU A 198 -2.76 -30.54 19.65
CA LEU A 198 -3.86 -29.68 19.20
C LEU A 198 -4.24 -29.89 17.72
N LEU A 199 -3.34 -30.47 16.91
CA LEU A 199 -3.67 -30.87 15.54
C LEU A 199 -4.70 -32.01 15.52
N GLY A 200 -4.73 -32.85 16.55
CA GLY A 200 -5.55 -34.06 16.62
C GLY A 200 -5.22 -35.03 15.48
N ASN A 201 -6.25 -35.44 14.72
CA ASN A 201 -6.10 -36.36 13.59
C ASN A 201 -5.87 -35.62 12.24
N LYS A 202 -5.65 -34.31 12.25
CA LYS A 202 -5.44 -33.54 11.01
C LYS A 202 -4.02 -33.79 10.49
N ASP A 203 -3.89 -34.04 9.20
CA ASP A 203 -2.58 -34.18 8.54
C ASP A 203 -1.93 -32.79 8.40
N PRO A 204 -0.73 -32.56 8.97
CA PRO A 204 0.02 -31.30 8.83
C PRO A 204 0.23 -30.86 7.37
N ASN A 205 0.27 -31.80 6.42
CA ASN A 205 0.49 -31.49 5.00
C ASN A 205 -0.75 -30.95 4.29
N PHE A 206 -1.94 -31.13 4.87
CA PHE A 206 -3.22 -30.78 4.23
C PHE A 206 -4.08 -29.85 5.09
N ILE A 207 -3.61 -29.44 6.26
CA ILE A 207 -4.29 -28.48 7.10
C ILE A 207 -4.20 -27.07 6.48
N GLY A 208 -5.34 -26.39 6.37
CA GLY A 208 -5.40 -25.03 5.81
C GLY A 208 -5.39 -23.94 6.89
N LEU A 209 -5.08 -22.71 6.45
CA LEU A 209 -4.97 -21.51 7.29
C LEU A 209 -6.08 -21.34 8.32
N LYS A 210 -7.35 -21.53 7.91
CA LYS A 210 -8.49 -21.37 8.82
C LYS A 210 -8.37 -22.30 10.03
N ALA A 211 -8.08 -23.58 9.80
CA ALA A 211 -8.01 -24.55 10.88
C ALA A 211 -6.82 -24.25 11.82
N LEU A 212 -5.71 -23.77 11.28
CA LEU A 212 -4.55 -23.34 12.07
C LEU A 212 -4.88 -22.13 12.96
N ILE A 213 -5.59 -21.13 12.41
CA ILE A 213 -6.03 -19.95 13.15
C ILE A 213 -7.03 -20.33 14.23
N ASP A 214 -8.01 -21.17 13.91
CA ASP A 214 -9.00 -21.65 14.88
C ASP A 214 -8.30 -22.35 16.07
N ILE A 215 -7.26 -23.16 15.81
CA ILE A 215 -6.47 -23.83 16.85
C ILE A 215 -5.70 -22.81 17.71
N CYS A 216 -4.94 -21.90 17.10
CA CYS A 216 -4.15 -20.91 17.83
C CYS A 216 -5.02 -19.95 18.64
N HIS A 217 -6.19 -19.58 18.12
CA HIS A 217 -7.16 -18.74 18.82
C HIS A 217 -7.77 -19.48 20.02
N GLN A 218 -8.18 -20.74 19.85
CA GLN A 218 -8.68 -21.57 20.96
C GLN A 218 -7.63 -21.80 22.05
N ALA A 219 -6.34 -21.85 21.67
CA ALA A 219 -5.22 -21.93 22.60
C ALA A 219 -4.86 -20.58 23.25
N GLY A 220 -5.51 -19.47 22.85
CA GLY A 220 -5.25 -18.14 23.38
C GLY A 220 -3.93 -17.52 22.91
N TRP A 221 -3.37 -17.97 21.78
CA TRP A 221 -2.08 -17.48 21.27
C TRP A 221 -2.21 -16.29 20.32
N ILE A 222 -3.40 -16.03 19.79
CA ILE A 222 -3.75 -14.92 18.89
C ILE A 222 -5.16 -14.38 19.22
N ASP A 223 -5.41 -13.10 18.96
CA ASP A 223 -6.69 -12.42 19.31
C ASP A 223 -7.86 -12.67 18.32
N ILE A 224 -9.10 -12.43 18.75
CA ILE A 224 -10.38 -12.71 18.06
C ILE A 224 -10.61 -11.86 16.80
N ASP A 225 -10.06 -10.66 16.76
CA ASP A 225 -10.16 -9.76 15.59
C ASP A 225 -9.43 -10.34 14.36
N MET A 226 -8.54 -11.31 14.57
CA MET A 226 -7.81 -12.03 13.53
C MET A 226 -8.69 -13.01 12.73
N GLU A 227 -9.77 -13.55 13.31
CA GLU A 227 -10.58 -14.60 12.68
C GLU A 227 -11.30 -14.07 11.43
N ARG A 228 -11.91 -12.88 11.52
CA ARG A 228 -12.60 -12.25 10.37
C ARG A 228 -11.63 -11.91 9.24
N PHE A 229 -10.44 -11.46 9.59
CA PHE A 229 -9.44 -11.09 8.59
C PHE A 229 -8.81 -12.31 7.91
N SER A 230 -8.65 -13.41 8.64
CA SER A 230 -8.13 -14.65 8.08
C SER A 230 -8.92 -15.16 6.88
N GLN A 231 -10.23 -14.93 6.89
CA GLN A 231 -11.11 -15.27 5.79
C GLN A 231 -10.78 -14.42 4.56
N THR A 232 -10.63 -13.12 4.73
CA THR A 232 -10.25 -12.16 3.68
C THR A 232 -8.86 -12.49 3.10
N LEU A 233 -7.87 -12.75 3.95
CA LEU A 233 -6.52 -13.13 3.50
C LEU A 233 -6.54 -14.45 2.72
N ARG A 234 -7.35 -15.42 3.15
CA ARG A 234 -7.53 -16.69 2.46
C ARG A 234 -8.20 -16.51 1.09
N GLU A 235 -9.21 -15.65 1.01
CA GLU A 235 -9.90 -15.33 -0.24
C GLU A 235 -8.94 -14.71 -1.26
N TYR A 236 -8.17 -13.70 -0.85
CA TYR A 236 -7.19 -13.05 -1.71
C TYR A 236 -5.98 -13.92 -2.05
N ARG A 237 -5.51 -14.79 -1.15
CA ARG A 237 -4.47 -15.79 -1.48
C ARG A 237 -4.91 -16.70 -2.63
N ASN A 238 -6.20 -17.01 -2.72
CA ASN A 238 -6.71 -17.85 -3.80
C ASN A 238 -6.72 -17.14 -5.17
N PHE A 239 -6.35 -15.86 -5.24
CA PHE A 239 -6.16 -15.13 -6.50
C PHE A 239 -4.88 -15.54 -7.22
N VAL A 240 -4.06 -16.41 -6.62
CA VAL A 240 -3.05 -17.21 -7.35
C VAL A 240 -3.66 -17.93 -8.56
N HIS A 241 -4.97 -18.22 -8.51
CA HIS A 241 -5.73 -18.71 -9.64
C HIS A 241 -6.42 -17.53 -10.36
N PRO A 242 -6.00 -17.14 -11.58
CA PRO A 242 -6.58 -15.97 -12.28
C PRO A 242 -8.09 -16.08 -12.52
N ARG A 243 -8.62 -17.29 -12.64
CA ARG A 243 -10.07 -17.53 -12.76
C ARG A 243 -10.85 -17.14 -11.50
N ARG A 244 -10.23 -17.16 -10.32
CA ARG A 244 -10.84 -16.73 -9.06
C ARG A 244 -10.92 -15.20 -9.03
N GLU A 245 -9.81 -14.54 -9.32
CA GLU A 245 -9.75 -13.07 -9.44
C GLU A 245 -10.77 -12.55 -10.47
N PHE A 246 -10.83 -13.15 -11.66
CA PHE A 246 -11.78 -12.77 -12.70
C PHE A 246 -13.25 -12.80 -12.26
N ARG A 247 -13.62 -13.69 -11.32
CA ARG A 247 -15.00 -13.83 -10.83
C ARG A 247 -15.36 -12.83 -9.74
N GLU A 248 -14.38 -12.38 -8.97
CA GLU A 248 -14.58 -11.51 -7.80
C GLU A 248 -14.72 -10.03 -8.18
N ALA A 249 -14.36 -9.66 -9.42
CA ALA A 249 -14.43 -8.29 -9.97
C ALA A 249 -13.71 -7.20 -9.13
N HIS A 250 -12.93 -7.62 -8.12
CA HIS A 250 -12.08 -6.81 -7.28
C HIS A 250 -10.65 -7.33 -7.38
N THR A 251 -9.70 -6.44 -7.67
CA THR A 251 -8.28 -6.76 -7.71
C THR A 251 -7.62 -6.15 -6.47
N PRO A 252 -6.89 -6.92 -5.66
CA PRO A 252 -6.22 -6.41 -4.47
C PRO A 252 -5.20 -5.34 -4.84
N ASP A 253 -5.31 -4.19 -4.20
CA ASP A 253 -4.41 -3.06 -4.35
C ASP A 253 -3.48 -2.94 -3.13
N ARG A 254 -2.75 -1.82 -3.06
CA ARG A 254 -1.84 -1.55 -1.94
C ARG A 254 -2.58 -1.46 -0.60
N ASP A 255 -3.84 -1.06 -0.59
CA ASP A 255 -4.57 -0.81 0.66
C ASP A 255 -5.09 -2.14 1.19
N THR A 256 -5.64 -2.99 0.32
CA THR A 256 -5.92 -4.40 0.63
C THR A 256 -4.67 -5.11 1.16
N LEU A 257 -3.51 -4.89 0.54
CA LEU A 257 -2.25 -5.43 1.02
C LEU A 257 -1.82 -4.81 2.36
N THR A 258 -2.02 -3.52 2.58
CA THR A 258 -1.64 -2.82 3.83
C THR A 258 -2.42 -3.38 5.01
N VAL A 259 -3.73 -3.58 4.87
CA VAL A 259 -4.55 -4.24 5.89
C VAL A 259 -4.05 -5.67 6.12
N SER A 260 -3.75 -6.41 5.05
CA SER A 260 -3.15 -7.76 5.15
C SER A 260 -1.84 -7.79 5.92
N TRP A 261 -1.02 -6.77 5.72
CA TRP A 261 0.26 -6.62 6.38
C TRP A 261 0.09 -6.39 7.89
N TYR A 262 -0.81 -5.49 8.29
CA TYR A 262 -1.07 -5.19 9.69
C TYR A 262 -1.60 -6.39 10.45
N VAL A 263 -2.49 -7.15 9.81
CA VAL A 263 -3.02 -8.34 10.47
C VAL A 263 -1.95 -9.40 10.65
N VAL A 264 -1.15 -9.68 9.62
CA VAL A 264 -0.03 -10.63 9.77
C VAL A 264 0.93 -10.17 10.86
N ASN A 265 1.30 -8.88 10.91
CA ASN A 265 2.14 -8.36 11.99
C ASN A 265 1.50 -8.52 13.38
N GLY A 266 0.19 -8.29 13.50
CA GLY A 266 -0.57 -8.54 14.72
C GLY A 266 -0.45 -9.99 15.19
N ALA A 267 -0.76 -10.95 14.31
CA ALA A 267 -0.60 -12.38 14.59
C ALA A 267 0.82 -12.72 15.06
N LEU A 268 1.84 -12.24 14.35
CA LEU A 268 3.23 -12.55 14.67
C LEU A 268 3.63 -11.96 16.04
N ASN A 269 3.18 -10.75 16.35
CA ASN A 269 3.41 -10.12 17.65
C ASN A 269 2.69 -10.88 18.77
N ASP A 270 1.43 -11.29 18.58
CA ASP A 270 0.66 -12.07 19.55
C ASP A 270 1.32 -13.42 19.82
N LEU A 271 1.79 -14.10 18.76
CA LEU A 271 2.52 -15.35 18.89
C LEU A 271 3.81 -15.14 19.70
N ALA A 272 4.59 -14.10 19.42
CA ALA A 272 5.79 -13.81 20.19
C ALA A 272 5.47 -13.52 21.67
N ALA A 273 4.40 -12.77 21.95
CA ALA A 273 3.98 -12.42 23.31
C ALA A 273 3.38 -13.59 24.09
N SER A 274 2.80 -14.57 23.40
CA SER A 274 2.16 -15.76 23.99
C SER A 274 3.09 -16.96 24.14
N GLN A 275 4.41 -16.77 24.00
CA GLN A 275 5.37 -17.84 24.26
C GLN A 275 5.26 -18.31 25.74
N PRO A 276 5.16 -19.63 25.99
CA PRO A 276 5.18 -20.19 27.34
C PRO A 276 6.55 -20.14 27.99
#